data_AF-A0A966DKB2-F1
#
_entry.id   AF-A0A966DKB2-F1
#
_cell.length_a   1.000
_cell.length_b   1.000
_cell.length_c   1.000
_cell.angle_alpha   90.00
_cell.angle_beta   90.00
_cell.angle_gamma   90.00
#
_symmetry.space_group_name_H-M   'P 1'
#
loop_
_entity.id
_entity.type
_entity.pdbx_description
1 polymer ?
#
loop_
_entity_poly.entity_id
_entity_poly.type
_entity_poly.pdbx_seq_one_letter_code
_entity_poly.pdbx_strand_id
1 'polypeptide(L)' 'MKYLIAGLGNIGPDYEQTRHNIGFMVLDAFAKASN' A
#
# COMPACT_ATOMS: atom_id res chain seq x y z
N MET A 1 7.88 16.01 14.99
CA MET A 1 8.14 14.56 14.87
C MET A 1 8.18 14.19 13.40
N LYS A 2 9.02 13.22 13.00
CA LYS A 2 8.96 12.62 11.66
C LYS A 2 8.43 11.20 11.81
N TYR A 3 7.53 10.79 10.92
CA TYR A 3 6.97 9.45 10.89
C TYR A 3 7.31 8.80 9.54
N LEU A 4 7.49 7.48 9.56
CA LEU A 4 7.59 6.65 8.36
C LEU A 4 6.45 5.65 8.41
N ILE A 5 5.61 5.66 7.38
CA ILE A 5 4.55 4.68 7.18
C ILE A 5 4.93 3.90 5.92
N ALA A 6 4.95 2.57 6.03
CA ALA A 6 5.31 1.67 4.93
C ALA A 6 4.22 0.62 4.74
N GLY A 7 3.93 0.29 3.48
CA GLY A 7 3.02 -0.76 3.06
C GLY A 7 3.83 -1.91 2.48
N LEU A 8 3.63 -3.12 3.00
CA LEU A 8 4.29 -4.32 2.50
C LEU A 8 3.45 -4.98 1.39
N GLY A 9 4.13 -5.64 0.45
CA GLY A 9 3.52 -6.35 -0.67
C GLY A 9 4.58 -6.89 -1.65
N ASN A 10 4.11 -7.64 -2.65
CA ASN A 10 4.89 -8.14 -3.77
C ASN A 10 4.64 -7.31 -5.03
N ILE A 11 5.68 -7.10 -5.84
CA ILE A 11 5.58 -6.38 -7.12
C ILE A 11 5.14 -7.30 -8.26
N GLY A 12 4.42 -6.75 -9.23
CA GLY A 12 3.96 -7.45 -10.44
C GLY A 12 2.43 -7.62 -10.51
N PRO A 13 1.86 -7.70 -11.73
CA PRO A 13 0.41 -7.73 -11.94
C PRO A 13 -0.27 -8.94 -11.28
N ASP A 14 0.44 -10.06 -11.19
CA ASP A 14 -0.09 -11.30 -10.60
C ASP A 14 -0.36 -11.16 -9.08
N TYR A 15 0.26 -10.18 -8.41
CA TYR A 15 0.15 -9.99 -6.97
C TYR A 15 -0.81 -8.88 -6.55
N GLU A 16 -1.28 -8.06 -7.50
CA GLU A 16 -1.95 -6.79 -7.23
C GLU A 16 -3.17 -6.93 -6.30
N GLN A 17 -3.95 -7.99 -6.46
CA GLN A 17 -5.18 -8.24 -5.70
C GLN A 17 -5.04 -9.40 -4.69
N THR A 18 -3.81 -9.75 -4.32
CA THR A 18 -3.56 -10.75 -3.28
C THR A 18 -3.66 -10.14 -1.89
N ARG A 19 -4.05 -10.94 -0.89
CA ARG A 19 -4.10 -10.50 0.52
C ARG A 19 -2.75 -10.00 1.04
N HIS A 20 -1.65 -10.49 0.47
CA HIS A 20 -0.29 -10.08 0.83
C HIS A 20 -0.01 -8.61 0.46
N ASN A 21 -0.75 -8.05 -0.50
CA ASN A 21 -0.60 -6.68 -0.97
C ASN A 21 -1.53 -5.67 -0.29
N ILE A 22 -2.20 -6.06 0.82
CA ILE A 22 -3.07 -5.14 1.58
C ILE A 22 -2.33 -3.87 2.01
N GLY A 23 -1.01 -3.96 2.29
CA GLY A 23 -0.19 -2.82 2.64
C GLY A 23 -0.09 -1.78 1.51
N PHE A 24 0.08 -2.23 0.27
CA PHE A 24 0.06 -1.35 -0.91
C PHE A 24 -1.33 -0.72 -1.11
N MET A 25 -2.40 -1.52 -1.01
CA MET A 25 -3.78 -1.03 -1.18
C MET A 25 -4.15 0.06 -0.16
N VAL A 26 -3.74 -0.13 1.11
CA VAL A 26 -3.98 0.85 2.18
C VAL A 26 -3.21 2.15 1.90
N LEU A 27 -1.95 2.07 1.48
CA LEU A 27 -1.17 3.26 1.15
C LEU A 27 -1.77 4.03 -0.03
N ASP A 28 -2.24 3.33 -1.06
CA ASP A 28 -2.91 3.97 -2.20
C ASP A 28 -4.19 4.69 -1.77
N ALA A 29 -5.03 4.06 -0.95
CA ALA A 29 -6.25 4.67 -0.44
C ALA A 29 -5.94 5.87 0.48
N PHE A 30 -4.93 5.74 1.34
CA PHE A 30 -4.49 6.80 2.24
C PHE A 30 -3.95 8.02 1.48
N ALA A 31 -3.11 7.80 0.47
CA ALA A 31 -2.58 8.87 -0.38
C ALA A 31 -3.70 9.58 -1.16
N LYS A 32 -4.69 8.83 -1.67
CA LYS A 32 -5.88 9.39 -2.35
C LYS A 32 -6.76 10.22 -1.44
N ALA A 33 -6.94 9.81 -0.17
CA ALA A 33 -7.80 10.52 0.77
C ALA A 33 -7.13 11.75 1.42
N SER A 34 -5.80 11.85 1.35
CA SER A 34 -5.00 12.88 2.03
C SER A 34 -4.46 13.96 1.09
N ASN A 35 -4.96 14.03 -0.15
CA ASN A 35 -4.53 14.95 -1.21
C ASN A 35 -5.76 15.64 -1.83
#